data_AF-A0A9E2N2T8-F1
#
_entry.id   AF-A0A9E2N2T8-F1
#
_cell.length_a   1.000
_cell.length_b   1.000
_cell.length_c   1.000
_cell.angle_alpha   90.00
_cell.angle_beta   90.00
_cell.angle_gamma   90.00
#
_symmetry.space_group_name_H-M   'P 1'
#
loop_
_entity.id
_entity.type
_entity.pdbx_description
1 polymer ?
#
loop_
_entity_poly.entity_id
_entity_poly.type
_entity_poly.pdbx_seq_one_letter_code
_entity_poly.pdbx_strand_id
1 'polypeptide(L)'
;MTQTPGVRMAVTHPSQVAAARGQAETLALALGFDDQAAAEIALSVSELASNLVKYAPGGELVISGLSESGRRGLQVETLDQGPGIKDVETACADGFSSAGSLGYGLGTVNRLMDELEISSNFRAPAGTRVVCRRWLRKEAPDGPASPFEVGAAARPHPKMTVNGDAFVIKSGEGSTLVAVIDGLGHGQFAHRASQKAAEYVERHFN
;
A
#
# COMPACT_ATOMS: atom_id res chain seq x y z
N MET A 1 3.60 -14.61 -5.67
CA MET A 1 2.89 -14.19 -4.46
C MET A 1 2.45 -15.41 -3.67
N THR A 2 2.85 -15.54 -2.41
CA THR A 2 2.39 -16.62 -1.49
C THR A 2 1.71 -15.99 -0.29
N GLN A 3 0.51 -16.47 0.05
CA GLN A 3 -0.19 -16.12 1.29
C GLN A 3 0.00 -17.22 2.33
N THR A 4 0.24 -16.80 3.57
CA THR A 4 0.26 -17.69 4.74
C THR A 4 -1.16 -17.76 5.33
N PRO A 5 -1.60 -18.89 5.92
CA PRO A 5 -2.88 -18.99 6.61
C PRO A 5 -3.11 -17.78 7.53
N GLY A 6 -4.22 -17.12 7.30
CA GLY A 6 -4.62 -15.89 7.95
C GLY A 6 -5.83 -16.07 8.86
N VAL A 7 -6.25 -14.96 9.45
CA VAL A 7 -7.51 -14.86 10.19
C VAL A 7 -8.63 -14.65 9.18
N ARG A 8 -9.70 -15.44 9.27
CA ARG A 8 -10.96 -15.22 8.54
C ARG A 8 -12.08 -15.01 9.56
N MET A 9 -12.89 -13.98 9.36
CA MET A 9 -14.05 -13.72 10.20
C MET A 9 -15.24 -13.18 9.40
N ALA A 10 -16.44 -13.57 9.80
CA ALA A 10 -17.65 -12.91 9.37
C ALA A 10 -17.83 -11.61 10.16
N VAL A 11 -18.14 -10.51 9.46
CA VAL A 11 -18.43 -9.22 10.06
C VAL A 11 -19.85 -8.83 9.65
N THR A 12 -20.80 -9.07 10.54
CA THR A 12 -22.23 -8.83 10.35
C THR A 12 -22.81 -7.91 11.42
N HIS A 13 -22.06 -7.62 12.48
CA HIS A 13 -22.48 -6.74 13.57
C HIS A 13 -21.35 -5.80 14.03
N PRO A 14 -21.64 -4.54 14.41
CA PRO A 14 -20.62 -3.57 14.82
C PRO A 14 -19.69 -4.02 15.95
N SER A 15 -20.13 -4.92 16.83
CA SER A 15 -19.30 -5.47 17.91
C SER A 15 -18.09 -6.26 17.41
N GLN A 16 -18.12 -6.75 16.16
CA GLN A 16 -17.02 -7.53 15.57
C GLN A 16 -15.91 -6.64 15.00
N VAL A 17 -16.16 -5.34 14.82
CA VAL A 17 -15.16 -4.38 14.31
C VAL A 17 -13.94 -4.31 15.24
N ALA A 18 -14.16 -4.25 16.55
CA ALA A 18 -13.08 -4.22 17.54
C ALA A 18 -12.25 -5.51 17.54
N ALA A 19 -12.90 -6.67 17.32
CA ALA A 19 -12.22 -7.95 17.22
C ALA A 19 -11.38 -8.04 15.92
N ALA A 20 -11.90 -7.53 14.79
CA ALA A 20 -11.16 -7.45 13.53
C ALA A 20 -9.89 -6.60 13.68
N ARG A 21 -10.04 -5.42 14.30
CA ARG A 21 -8.93 -4.51 14.60
C ARG A 21 -7.84 -5.18 15.44
N GLY A 22 -8.22 -5.82 16.54
CA GLY A 22 -7.25 -6.48 17.43
C GLY A 22 -6.51 -7.64 16.77
N GLN A 23 -7.19 -8.41 15.91
CA GLN A 23 -6.54 -9.48 15.15
C GLN A 23 -5.58 -8.96 14.08
N ALA A 24 -5.91 -7.82 13.45
CA ALA A 24 -5.02 -7.14 12.51
C ALA A 24 -3.73 -6.67 13.19
N GLU A 25 -3.86 -6.00 14.34
CA GLU A 25 -2.75 -5.50 15.14
C GLU A 25 -1.84 -6.64 15.61
N THR A 26 -2.45 -7.71 16.16
CA THR A 26 -1.72 -8.91 16.61
C THR A 26 -0.93 -9.55 15.47
N LEU A 27 -1.55 -9.72 14.29
CA LEU A 27 -0.88 -10.33 13.15
C LEU A 27 0.21 -9.40 12.57
N ALA A 28 -0.02 -8.09 12.52
CA ALA A 28 0.96 -7.13 12.05
C ALA A 28 2.23 -7.16 12.92
N LEU A 29 2.09 -7.10 14.25
CA LEU A 29 3.21 -7.20 15.17
C LEU A 29 3.94 -8.55 15.02
N ALA A 30 3.21 -9.65 14.88
CA ALA A 30 3.79 -10.98 14.67
C ALA A 30 4.57 -11.10 13.34
N LEU A 31 4.22 -10.30 12.33
CA LEU A 31 4.93 -10.24 11.05
C LEU A 31 6.17 -9.34 11.11
N GLY A 32 6.34 -8.54 12.17
CA GLY A 32 7.48 -7.64 12.38
C GLY A 32 7.22 -6.19 11.98
N PHE A 33 5.96 -5.76 11.87
CA PHE A 33 5.64 -4.34 11.74
C PHE A 33 5.93 -3.62 13.06
N ASP A 34 6.38 -2.37 12.99
CA ASP A 34 6.49 -1.51 14.18
C ASP A 34 5.10 -1.10 14.72
N ASP A 35 5.07 -0.57 15.94
CA ASP A 35 3.82 -0.20 16.63
C ASP A 35 2.99 0.82 15.83
N GLN A 36 3.66 1.75 15.14
CA GLN A 36 2.97 2.75 14.32
C GLN A 36 2.28 2.10 13.12
N ALA A 37 3.00 1.29 12.36
CA ALA A 37 2.47 0.58 11.20
C ALA A 37 1.39 -0.42 11.61
N ALA A 38 1.53 -1.10 12.74
CA ALA A 38 0.51 -1.98 13.29
C ALA A 38 -0.78 -1.21 13.62
N ALA A 39 -0.68 -0.01 14.23
CA ALA A 39 -1.82 0.84 14.51
C ALA A 39 -2.50 1.38 13.22
N GLU A 40 -1.73 1.73 12.20
CA GLU A 40 -2.24 2.16 10.89
C GLU A 40 -2.99 1.03 10.15
N ILE A 41 -2.46 -0.19 10.18
CA ILE A 41 -3.11 -1.39 9.66
C ILE A 41 -4.42 -1.65 10.42
N ALA A 42 -4.38 -1.57 11.76
CA ALA A 42 -5.54 -1.79 12.61
C ALA A 42 -6.66 -0.78 12.33
N LEU A 43 -6.31 0.51 12.14
CA LEU A 43 -7.26 1.54 11.72
C LEU A 43 -7.89 1.22 10.35
N SER A 44 -7.07 0.83 9.38
CA SER A 44 -7.55 0.45 8.04
C SER A 44 -8.52 -0.73 8.08
N VAL A 45 -8.21 -1.75 8.89
CA VAL A 45 -9.11 -2.90 9.11
C VAL A 45 -10.41 -2.47 9.79
N SER A 46 -10.36 -1.54 10.74
CA SER A 46 -11.55 -1.01 11.40
C SER A 46 -12.48 -0.29 10.42
N GLU A 47 -11.92 0.49 9.49
CA GLU A 47 -12.71 1.16 8.44
C GLU A 47 -13.35 0.15 7.48
N LEU A 48 -12.60 -0.85 7.01
CA LEU A 48 -13.13 -1.89 6.13
C LEU A 48 -14.21 -2.74 6.82
N ALA A 49 -14.00 -3.14 8.08
CA ALA A 49 -15.00 -3.88 8.85
C ALA A 49 -16.26 -3.03 9.14
N SER A 50 -16.08 -1.73 9.40
CA SER A 50 -17.19 -0.78 9.56
C SER A 50 -18.00 -0.66 8.27
N ASN A 51 -17.35 -0.65 7.10
CA ASN A 51 -18.03 -0.57 5.82
C ASN A 51 -18.93 -1.78 5.56
N LEU A 52 -18.49 -2.99 5.95
CA LEU A 52 -19.27 -4.23 5.82
C LEU A 52 -20.60 -4.17 6.58
N VAL A 53 -20.69 -3.45 7.70
CA VAL A 53 -21.91 -3.35 8.52
C VAL A 53 -22.74 -2.09 8.24
N LYS A 54 -22.12 -1.00 7.77
CA LYS A 54 -22.82 0.26 7.48
C LYS A 54 -23.43 0.30 6.09
N TYR A 55 -22.73 -0.25 5.10
CA TYR A 55 -23.08 -0.09 3.68
C TYR A 55 -23.50 -1.41 3.02
N ALA A 56 -23.35 -2.53 3.71
CA ALA A 56 -23.70 -3.87 3.26
C ALA A 56 -24.47 -4.64 4.36
N PRO A 57 -25.12 -5.77 4.05
CA PRO A 57 -25.77 -6.62 5.06
C PRO A 57 -24.77 -7.40 5.95
N GLY A 58 -23.49 -7.05 5.91
CA GLY A 58 -22.36 -7.84 6.41
C GLY A 58 -21.55 -8.49 5.29
N GLY A 59 -20.45 -9.11 5.68
CA GLY A 59 -19.57 -9.82 4.76
C GLY A 59 -18.47 -10.60 5.44
N GLU A 60 -17.48 -11.00 4.65
CA GLU A 60 -16.28 -11.67 5.12
C GLU A 60 -15.09 -10.71 5.16
N LEU A 61 -14.24 -10.88 6.17
CA LEU A 61 -12.95 -10.22 6.29
C LEU A 61 -11.86 -11.27 6.49
N VAL A 62 -10.79 -11.16 5.71
CA VAL A 62 -9.61 -12.03 5.75
C VAL A 62 -8.36 -11.19 5.95
N ILE A 63 -7.51 -11.56 6.90
CA ILE A 63 -6.22 -10.93 7.18
C ILE A 63 -5.14 -11.99 7.07
N SER A 64 -4.22 -11.86 6.12
CA SER A 64 -3.20 -12.88 5.84
C SER A 64 -1.81 -12.27 5.73
N GLY A 65 -0.80 -13.01 6.19
CA GLY A 65 0.59 -12.72 5.87
C GLY A 65 0.85 -12.92 4.38
N LEU A 66 1.72 -12.09 3.82
CA LEU A 66 2.04 -12.03 2.40
C LEU A 66 3.55 -12.12 2.18
N SER A 67 3.96 -12.89 1.19
CA SER A 67 5.34 -12.92 0.69
C SER A 67 5.38 -12.80 -0.82
N GLU A 68 6.13 -11.82 -1.32
CA GLU A 68 6.29 -11.58 -2.76
C GLU A 68 7.69 -11.02 -3.06
N SER A 69 8.40 -11.67 -4.00
CA SER A 69 9.70 -11.19 -4.48
C SER A 69 10.71 -10.89 -3.36
N GLY A 70 10.69 -11.69 -2.29
CA GLY A 70 11.56 -11.51 -1.11
C GLY A 70 11.08 -10.45 -0.11
N ARG A 71 9.97 -9.75 -0.39
CA ARG A 71 9.31 -8.85 0.56
C ARG A 71 8.26 -9.61 1.36
N ARG A 72 8.13 -9.26 2.63
CA ARG A 72 7.07 -9.72 3.53
C ARG A 72 6.09 -8.59 3.79
N GLY A 73 4.83 -8.92 4.02
CA GLY A 73 3.78 -7.95 4.26
C GLY A 73 2.52 -8.59 4.83
N LEU A 74 1.46 -7.80 4.83
CA LEU A 74 0.12 -8.16 5.27
C LEU A 74 -0.88 -7.76 4.19
N GLN A 75 -1.83 -8.64 3.93
CA GLN A 75 -2.99 -8.38 3.07
C GLN A 75 -4.25 -8.43 3.92
N VAL A 76 -5.15 -7.46 3.70
CA VAL A 76 -6.52 -7.49 4.17
C VAL A 76 -7.43 -7.61 2.95
N GLU A 77 -8.41 -8.50 3.02
CA GLU A 77 -9.43 -8.66 2.00
C GLU A 77 -10.81 -8.63 2.65
N THR A 78 -11.74 -7.87 2.07
CA THR A 78 -13.15 -7.89 2.43
C THR A 78 -14.02 -8.23 1.23
N LEU A 79 -15.10 -8.97 1.47
CA LEU A 79 -16.08 -9.34 0.46
C LEU A 79 -17.50 -9.21 1.03
N ASP A 80 -18.36 -8.48 0.33
CA ASP A 80 -19.78 -8.36 0.66
C ASP A 80 -20.70 -8.55 -0.55
N GLN A 81 -21.99 -8.78 -0.25
CA GLN A 81 -23.08 -8.83 -1.22
C GLN A 81 -24.01 -7.62 -1.07
N GLY A 82 -23.43 -6.46 -0.75
CA GLY A 82 -24.11 -5.19 -0.63
C GLY A 82 -24.51 -4.60 -2.00
N PRO A 83 -25.02 -3.36 -2.01
CA PRO A 83 -25.47 -2.68 -3.23
C PRO A 83 -24.33 -2.31 -4.20
N GLY A 84 -23.07 -2.47 -3.77
CA GLY A 84 -21.90 -2.02 -4.52
C GLY A 84 -21.65 -0.51 -4.40
N ILE A 85 -20.45 -0.09 -4.82
CA ILE A 85 -20.02 1.30 -4.91
C ILE A 85 -20.25 1.78 -6.36
N LYS A 86 -21.05 2.83 -6.52
CA LYS A 86 -21.39 3.40 -7.84
C LYS A 86 -20.22 4.13 -8.50
N ASP A 87 -19.44 4.86 -7.71
CA ASP A 87 -18.26 5.60 -8.16
C ASP A 87 -17.14 5.38 -7.13
N VAL A 88 -16.23 4.48 -7.49
CA VAL A 88 -15.10 4.08 -6.65
C VAL A 88 -14.07 5.19 -6.54
N GLU A 89 -13.82 5.94 -7.62
CA GLU A 89 -12.84 7.03 -7.62
C GLU A 89 -13.25 8.12 -6.64
N THR A 90 -14.54 8.51 -6.68
CA THR A 90 -15.09 9.48 -5.74
C THR A 90 -15.10 8.95 -4.30
N ALA A 91 -15.33 7.65 -4.08
CA ALA A 91 -15.31 7.05 -2.75
C ALA A 91 -13.90 6.98 -2.12
N CYS A 92 -12.85 6.96 -2.95
CA CYS A 92 -11.45 7.00 -2.52
C CYS A 92 -10.90 8.44 -2.39
N ALA A 93 -11.55 9.43 -3.00
CA ALA A 93 -11.18 10.84 -2.89
C ALA A 93 -11.64 11.41 -1.53
N ASP A 94 -10.75 12.15 -0.86
CA ASP A 94 -11.06 12.79 0.42
C ASP A 94 -12.30 13.70 0.29
N GLY A 95 -13.25 13.53 1.21
CA GLY A 95 -14.36 14.48 1.39
C GLY A 95 -15.72 14.08 0.79
N PHE A 96 -15.89 12.89 0.21
CA PHE A 96 -17.21 12.42 -0.23
C PHE A 96 -17.87 11.52 0.82
N SER A 97 -18.84 12.06 1.57
CA SER A 97 -19.67 11.28 2.51
C SER A 97 -21.10 11.16 1.99
N SER A 98 -21.63 9.94 1.98
CA SER A 98 -23.06 9.70 2.21
C SER A 98 -23.22 9.10 3.61
N ALA A 99 -24.00 9.79 4.45
CA ALA A 99 -24.42 9.42 5.80
C ALA A 99 -23.34 9.39 6.93
N GLY A 100 -23.17 10.54 7.60
CA GLY A 100 -23.15 10.63 9.07
C GLY A 100 -21.94 10.11 9.86
N SER A 101 -20.97 9.42 9.26
CA SER A 101 -19.65 9.22 9.87
C SER A 101 -18.60 10.04 9.13
N LEU A 102 -17.65 10.63 9.85
CA LEU A 102 -16.47 11.35 9.34
C LEU A 102 -15.97 10.66 8.05
N GLY A 103 -16.28 11.24 6.88
CA GLY A 103 -16.28 10.59 5.57
C GLY A 103 -14.90 10.25 5.00
N TYR A 104 -14.16 9.39 5.70
CA TYR A 104 -12.76 9.09 5.41
C TYR A 104 -12.48 7.59 5.29
N GLY A 105 -13.47 6.70 5.28
CA GLY A 105 -13.22 5.25 5.41
C GLY A 105 -12.27 4.67 4.36
N LEU A 106 -12.62 4.72 3.08
CA LEU A 106 -11.76 4.23 2.00
C LEU A 106 -10.58 5.16 1.69
N GLY A 107 -10.73 6.48 1.86
CA GLY A 107 -9.61 7.43 1.76
C GLY A 107 -8.52 7.20 2.80
N THR A 108 -8.89 6.83 4.02
CA THR A 108 -7.95 6.45 5.09
C THR A 108 -7.22 5.17 4.74
N VAL A 109 -7.93 4.15 4.25
CA VAL A 109 -7.30 2.90 3.79
C VAL A 109 -6.31 3.19 2.65
N ASN A 110 -6.70 4.03 1.68
CA ASN A 110 -5.84 4.42 0.56
C ASN A 110 -4.58 5.18 0.99
N ARG A 111 -4.67 5.97 2.08
CA ARG A 111 -3.54 6.76 2.61
C ARG A 111 -2.58 5.93 3.46
N LEU A 112 -3.10 4.94 4.20
CA LEU A 112 -2.32 4.18 5.18
C LEU A 112 -1.72 2.89 4.63
N MET A 113 -2.35 2.31 3.59
CA MET A 113 -1.88 1.09 2.95
C MET A 113 -1.01 1.42 1.73
N ASP A 114 -0.15 0.49 1.32
CA ASP A 114 0.72 0.68 0.15
C ASP A 114 -0.02 0.43 -1.16
N GLU A 115 -0.99 -0.49 -1.12
CA GLU A 115 -1.79 -0.90 -2.27
C GLU A 115 -3.26 -1.04 -1.87
N LEU A 116 -4.15 -0.65 -2.78
CA LEU A 116 -5.59 -0.76 -2.63
C LEU A 116 -6.21 -1.15 -3.98
N GLU A 117 -6.93 -2.27 -3.99
CA GLU A 117 -7.72 -2.75 -5.10
C GLU A 117 -9.19 -2.81 -4.67
N ILE A 118 -10.08 -2.22 -5.47
CA ILE A 118 -11.52 -2.27 -5.23
C ILE A 118 -12.18 -2.83 -6.49
N SER A 119 -12.85 -3.97 -6.33
CA SER A 119 -13.71 -4.56 -7.35
C SER A 119 -15.14 -4.47 -6.88
N SER A 120 -15.94 -3.59 -7.48
CA SER A 120 -17.33 -3.43 -7.10
C SER A 120 -18.25 -3.60 -8.30
N ASN A 121 -19.33 -4.34 -8.11
CA ASN A 121 -20.42 -4.43 -9.06
C ASN A 121 -21.67 -3.80 -8.43
N PHE A 122 -22.25 -2.78 -9.09
CA PHE A 122 -23.50 -2.13 -8.67
C PHE A 122 -24.72 -2.69 -9.42
N ARG A 123 -24.54 -3.68 -10.29
CA ARG A 123 -25.61 -4.38 -11.02
C ARG A 123 -25.75 -5.81 -10.50
N ALA A 124 -26.96 -6.35 -10.45
CA ALA A 124 -27.21 -7.67 -9.88
C ALA A 124 -26.43 -8.80 -10.61
N PRO A 125 -25.76 -9.72 -9.87
CA PRO A 125 -25.57 -9.69 -8.41
C PRO A 125 -24.54 -8.61 -8.02
N ALA A 126 -24.97 -7.71 -7.14
CA ALA A 126 -24.15 -6.61 -6.65
C ALA A 126 -23.28 -7.06 -5.48
N GLY A 127 -22.21 -6.32 -5.23
CA GLY A 127 -21.29 -6.57 -4.12
C GLY A 127 -19.99 -5.82 -4.30
N THR A 128 -19.20 -5.79 -3.23
CA THR A 128 -17.89 -5.15 -3.22
C THR A 128 -16.84 -6.09 -2.65
N ARG A 129 -15.70 -6.15 -3.34
CA ARG A 129 -14.47 -6.78 -2.87
C ARG A 129 -13.40 -5.71 -2.75
N VAL A 130 -12.79 -5.59 -1.58
CA VAL A 130 -11.67 -4.69 -1.32
C VAL A 130 -10.47 -5.52 -0.90
N VAL A 131 -9.32 -5.26 -1.51
CA VAL A 131 -8.03 -5.82 -1.08
C VAL A 131 -7.07 -4.68 -0.83
N CYS A 132 -6.44 -4.65 0.33
CA CYS A 132 -5.35 -3.72 0.59
C CYS A 132 -4.14 -4.44 1.15
N ARG A 133 -2.95 -3.90 0.87
CA ARG A 133 -1.67 -4.50 1.26
C ARG A 133 -0.76 -3.48 1.91
N ARG A 134 -0.04 -3.94 2.93
CA ARG A 134 1.03 -3.20 3.59
C ARG A 134 2.27 -4.06 3.60
N TRP A 135 3.40 -3.50 3.24
CA TRP A 135 4.67 -4.19 3.17
C TRP A 135 5.57 -3.77 4.31
N LEU A 136 6.36 -4.70 4.84
CA LEU A 136 7.44 -4.33 5.74
C LEU A 136 8.40 -3.42 4.99
N ARG A 137 8.71 -2.29 5.61
CA ARG A 137 9.85 -1.47 5.17
C ARG A 137 11.08 -2.36 5.33
N LYS A 138 11.91 -2.40 4.29
CA LYS A 138 13.18 -3.14 4.37
C LYS A 138 13.96 -2.48 5.50
N GLU A 139 14.24 -3.23 6.57
CA GLU A 139 15.22 -2.78 7.55
C GLU A 139 16.47 -2.42 6.74
N ALA A 140 16.92 -1.17 6.89
CA ALA A 140 18.24 -0.83 6.40
C ALA A 140 19.21 -1.84 7.04
N PRO A 141 20.18 -2.38 6.29
CA PRO A 141 21.13 -3.31 6.89
C PRO A 141 21.72 -2.70 8.18
N ASP A 142 21.86 -3.53 9.22
CA ASP A 142 22.46 -3.14 10.50
C ASP A 142 23.86 -2.57 10.26
N GLY A 143 23.94 -1.25 10.18
CA GLY A 143 25.13 -0.44 9.97
C GLY A 143 24.83 0.98 10.47
N PRO A 144 25.84 1.79 10.80
CA PRO A 144 25.60 3.15 11.27
C PRO A 144 24.75 3.89 10.24
N ALA A 145 23.58 4.35 10.69
CA ALA A 145 22.65 5.11 9.86
C ALA A 145 23.40 6.27 9.20
N SER A 146 23.21 6.43 7.89
CA SER A 146 23.73 7.60 7.20
C SER A 146 23.22 8.88 7.89
N PRO A 147 24.06 9.91 8.06
CA PRO A 147 23.63 11.18 8.65
C PRO A 147 22.65 11.97 7.75
N PHE A 148 22.35 11.49 6.54
CA PHE A 148 21.48 12.17 5.58
C PHE A 148 20.16 11.44 5.38
N GLU A 149 19.05 12.17 5.52
CA GLU A 149 17.76 11.78 4.99
C GLU A 149 17.65 12.27 3.54
N VAL A 150 17.39 11.37 2.60
CA VAL A 150 17.39 11.69 1.15
C VAL A 150 16.06 11.31 0.53
N GLY A 151 15.46 12.26 -0.18
CA GLY A 151 14.31 12.04 -1.05
C GLY A 151 14.66 12.37 -2.50
N ALA A 152 14.05 11.67 -3.45
CA ALA A 152 14.22 11.93 -4.87
C ALA A 152 12.88 11.82 -5.61
N ALA A 153 12.73 12.66 -6.63
CA ALA A 153 11.61 12.63 -7.56
C ALA A 153 12.14 12.92 -8.96
N ALA A 154 11.64 12.18 -9.95
CA ALA A 154 11.97 12.40 -11.35
C ALA A 154 10.72 12.14 -12.19
N ARG A 155 10.52 12.95 -13.23
CA ARG A 155 9.34 12.86 -14.10
C ARG A 155 9.73 12.87 -15.57
N PRO A 156 9.03 12.11 -16.44
CA PRO A 156 9.28 12.18 -17.86
C PRO A 156 8.88 13.55 -18.44
N HIS A 157 9.50 13.89 -19.58
CA HIS A 157 9.04 14.99 -20.43
C HIS A 157 7.56 14.76 -20.82
N PRO A 158 6.67 15.78 -20.83
CA PRO A 158 5.22 15.60 -21.00
C PRO A 158 4.77 14.84 -22.26
N LYS A 159 5.60 14.83 -23.30
CA LYS A 159 5.32 14.14 -24.58
C LYS A 159 5.91 12.73 -24.67
N MET A 160 6.51 12.22 -23.60
CA MET A 160 7.22 10.94 -23.57
C MET A 160 6.63 10.02 -22.50
N THR A 161 6.66 8.72 -22.77
CA THR A 161 6.20 7.69 -21.83
C THR A 161 7.31 7.20 -20.90
N VAL A 162 8.55 7.61 -21.14
CA VAL A 162 9.74 7.20 -20.39
C VAL A 162 10.54 8.41 -19.93
N ASN A 163 11.15 8.29 -18.75
CA ASN A 163 11.97 9.35 -18.19
C ASN A 163 13.41 9.26 -18.69
N GLY A 164 13.95 10.38 -19.18
CA GLY A 164 15.35 10.51 -19.57
C GLY A 164 16.28 10.56 -18.35
N ASP A 165 15.77 10.96 -17.20
CA ASP A 165 16.53 11.10 -15.97
C ASP A 165 16.41 9.85 -15.09
N ALA A 166 17.47 9.55 -14.36
CA ALA A 166 17.51 8.52 -13.34
C ALA A 166 18.24 9.02 -12.09
N PHE A 167 18.05 8.32 -10.98
CA PHE A 167 18.82 8.55 -9.78
C PHE A 167 19.13 7.21 -9.11
N VAL A 168 20.23 7.17 -8.35
CA VAL A 168 20.58 6.05 -7.47
C VAL A 168 20.86 6.62 -6.09
N ILE A 169 20.20 6.06 -5.08
CA ILE A 169 20.46 6.39 -3.68
C ILE A 169 20.94 5.11 -3.01
N LYS A 170 22.16 5.15 -2.47
CA LYS A 170 22.69 4.09 -1.61
C LYS A 170 23.12 4.70 -0.28
N SER A 171 22.70 4.06 0.81
CA SER A 171 23.15 4.40 2.15
C SER A 171 24.00 3.25 2.66
N GLY A 172 25.22 3.57 3.07
CA GLY A 172 26.18 2.66 3.67
C GLY A 172 26.57 3.14 5.08
N GLU A 173 27.60 2.52 5.64
CA GLU A 173 28.09 2.85 6.99
C GLU A 173 28.58 4.31 7.07
N GLY A 174 27.73 5.21 7.57
CA GLY A 174 28.05 6.63 7.75
C GLY A 174 28.16 7.46 6.47
N SER A 175 27.75 6.93 5.32
CA SER A 175 27.79 7.65 4.04
C SER A 175 26.53 7.40 3.20
N THR A 176 26.19 8.37 2.35
CA THR A 176 25.17 8.19 1.31
C THR A 176 25.75 8.60 -0.04
N LEU A 177 25.66 7.68 -0.99
CA LEU A 177 25.87 7.95 -2.40
C LEU A 177 24.54 8.39 -3.00
N VAL A 178 24.50 9.62 -3.51
CA VAL A 178 23.42 10.12 -4.36
C VAL A 178 23.97 10.34 -5.75
N ALA A 179 23.50 9.57 -6.72
CA ALA A 179 23.78 9.79 -8.13
C ALA A 179 22.55 10.40 -8.80
N VAL A 180 22.73 11.53 -9.46
CA VAL A 180 21.72 12.16 -10.34
C VAL A 180 22.23 12.00 -11.77
N ILE A 181 21.39 11.43 -12.63
CA ILE A 181 21.79 10.98 -13.96
C ILE A 181 20.85 11.60 -14.98
N ASP A 182 21.40 12.49 -15.81
CA ASP A 182 20.71 13.11 -16.94
C ASP A 182 21.05 12.36 -18.23
N GLY A 183 20.04 11.73 -18.83
CA GLY A 183 20.16 11.14 -20.15
C GLY A 183 19.99 12.21 -21.23
N LEU A 184 21.05 12.55 -21.95
CA LEU A 184 21.03 13.61 -22.96
C LEU A 184 19.85 13.48 -23.94
N GLY A 185 18.94 14.46 -23.91
CA GLY A 185 17.74 14.52 -24.76
C GLY A 185 16.48 14.02 -24.05
N HIS A 186 15.55 13.41 -24.79
CA HIS A 186 14.32 12.87 -24.22
C HIS A 186 13.85 11.61 -24.96
N GLY A 187 13.03 10.80 -24.29
CA GLY A 187 12.47 9.57 -24.86
C GLY A 187 13.39 8.36 -24.71
N GLN A 188 13.15 7.32 -25.52
CA GLN A 188 13.72 5.99 -25.31
C GLN A 188 15.25 5.91 -25.25
N PHE A 189 15.95 6.77 -26.01
CA PHE A 189 17.42 6.75 -26.04
C PHE A 189 18.02 7.39 -24.79
N ALA A 190 17.50 8.55 -24.37
CA ALA A 190 17.85 9.20 -23.11
C ALA A 190 17.60 8.27 -21.92
N HIS A 191 16.41 7.65 -21.87
CA HIS A 191 16.05 6.67 -20.86
C HIS A 191 17.03 5.49 -20.82
N ARG A 192 17.33 4.89 -21.97
CA ARG A 192 18.27 3.75 -22.02
C ARG A 192 19.67 4.14 -21.54
N ALA A 193 20.14 5.34 -21.88
CA ALA A 193 21.44 5.84 -21.45
C ALA A 193 21.49 6.05 -19.93
N SER A 194 20.50 6.74 -19.36
CA SER A 194 20.45 7.00 -17.91
C SER A 194 20.25 5.72 -17.10
N GLN A 195 19.43 4.78 -17.56
CA GLN A 195 19.29 3.47 -16.93
C GLN A 195 20.59 2.66 -16.96
N LYS A 196 21.35 2.70 -18.06
CA LYS A 196 22.66 2.01 -18.11
C LYS A 196 23.69 2.62 -17.16
N ALA A 197 23.68 3.94 -17.00
CA ALA A 197 24.49 4.61 -15.99
C ALA A 197 24.03 4.26 -14.57
N ALA A 198 22.71 4.20 -14.31
CA ALA A 198 22.17 3.81 -13.02
C ALA A 198 22.57 2.37 -12.65
N GLU A 199 22.39 1.42 -13.57
CA GLU A 199 22.82 0.02 -13.42
C GLU A 199 24.33 -0.07 -13.11
N TYR A 200 25.15 0.78 -13.75
CA TYR A 200 26.58 0.81 -13.49
C TYR A 200 26.89 1.27 -12.06
N VAL A 201 26.26 2.37 -11.62
CA VAL A 201 26.41 2.90 -10.26
C VAL A 201 25.94 1.87 -9.22
N GLU A 202 24.78 1.24 -9.48
CA GLU A 202 24.22 0.19 -8.63
C GLU A 202 25.13 -1.04 -8.48
N ARG A 203 25.93 -1.37 -9.50
CA ARG A 203 26.80 -2.55 -9.45
C ARG A 203 28.19 -2.29 -8.87
N HIS A 204 28.71 -1.07 -9.00
CA HIS A 204 30.13 -0.81 -8.75
C HIS A 204 30.42 0.10 -7.55
N PHE A 205 29.41 0.75 -6.98
CA PHE A 205 29.59 1.64 -5.83
C PHE A 205 28.77 1.13 -4.64
N ASN A 206 29.36 1.10 -3.46
CA ASN A 206 28.70 0.73 -2.20
C ASN A 206 28.37 1.99 -1.40
#